data_AF-A0A2M8CGZ8-F1
#
_entry.id   AF-A0A2M8CGZ8-F1
#
_cell.length_a   1.000
_cell.length_b   1.000
_cell.length_c   1.000
_cell.angle_alpha   90.00
_cell.angle_beta   90.00
_cell.angle_gamma   90.00
#
_symmetry.space_group_name_H-M   'P 1'
#
loop_
_entity.id
_entity.type
_entity.pdbx_description
1 polymer ?
#
loop_
_entity_poly.entity_id
_entity_poly.type
_entity_poly.pdbx_seq_one_letter_code
_entity_poly.pdbx_strand_id
1 'polypeptide(L)'
;MERIKIAQSLTLTWDIPNAVRTIPPGTFEVPPLGEFNMMNITTEEEPEQVILVHFSDPLNSKQNMNGLVYFQDQSPLSLAIDKNTIRVTPKTHQIKDQVLIITSGIENRSGNKLGENSEMIVHFQAAPPEVRYTGKGNILPGENQWIVPFEVRNVTEVKITILKIYTNNILQFLQVNNLNGDYEMNRVGKEIYTGNYV
;
A
#
# COMPACT_ATOMS: atom_id res chain seq x y z
N MET A 1 -43.52 -9.88 19.06
CA MET A 1 -42.89 -8.56 19.02
C MET A 1 -42.92 -8.07 17.60
N GLU A 2 -43.74 -7.05 17.38
CA GLU A 2 -44.07 -6.42 16.11
C GLU A 2 -42.89 -5.54 15.66
N ARG A 3 -42.47 -5.63 14.40
CA ARG A 3 -41.20 -5.04 13.91
C ARG A 3 -41.46 -3.83 13.00
N ILE A 4 -40.73 -2.74 13.20
CA ILE A 4 -40.91 -1.42 12.56
C ILE A 4 -39.77 -1.15 11.55
N LYS A 5 -40.07 -0.32 10.53
CA LYS A 5 -39.44 -0.21 9.20
C LYS A 5 -38.58 1.06 9.00
N ILE A 6 -37.82 1.52 10.01
CA ILE A 6 -37.10 2.81 9.94
C ILE A 6 -35.71 2.67 10.56
N ALA A 7 -34.71 3.36 9.99
CA ALA A 7 -33.38 3.53 10.55
C ALA A 7 -33.46 3.97 12.02
N GLN A 8 -32.81 3.22 12.92
CA GLN A 8 -32.81 3.49 14.35
C GLN A 8 -31.38 3.77 14.81
N SER A 9 -31.15 4.93 15.38
CA SER A 9 -29.93 5.20 16.15
C SER A 9 -30.02 4.44 17.46
N LEU A 10 -29.10 3.47 17.67
CA LEU A 10 -28.98 2.78 18.94
C LEU A 10 -27.94 3.51 19.80
N THR A 11 -28.41 4.23 20.82
CA THR A 11 -27.52 4.84 21.81
C THR A 11 -27.14 3.79 22.84
N LEU A 12 -25.92 3.26 22.76
CA LEU A 12 -25.36 2.41 23.81
C LEU A 12 -24.85 3.29 24.95
N THR A 13 -25.57 3.27 26.08
CA THR A 13 -25.09 3.83 27.35
C THR A 13 -24.56 2.71 28.22
N TRP A 14 -23.26 2.73 28.53
CA TRP A 14 -22.67 1.86 29.54
C TRP A 14 -22.58 2.65 30.84
N ASP A 15 -23.29 2.22 31.88
CA ASP A 15 -23.12 2.71 33.25
C ASP A 15 -22.30 1.67 34.02
N ILE A 16 -21.00 1.95 34.20
CA ILE A 16 -20.09 1.11 34.99
C ILE A 16 -19.74 1.89 36.25
N PRO A 17 -20.25 1.48 37.43
CA PRO A 17 -19.84 2.09 38.69
C PRO A 17 -18.33 1.89 38.86
N ASN A 18 -17.58 2.98 39.04
CA ASN A 18 -16.12 3.05 39.25
C ASN A 18 -15.20 2.86 38.02
N ALA A 19 -15.60 3.32 36.83
CA ALA A 19 -14.71 3.35 35.67
C ALA A 19 -13.59 4.41 35.79
N VAL A 20 -12.33 4.01 35.61
CA VAL A 20 -11.15 4.93 35.55
C VAL A 20 -11.08 5.70 34.22
N ARG A 21 -11.86 5.29 33.21
CA ARG A 21 -11.98 5.96 31.92
C ARG A 21 -13.43 5.97 31.45
N THR A 22 -13.94 7.14 31.08
CA THR A 22 -15.24 7.31 30.44
C THR A 22 -15.15 6.84 28.99
N ILE A 23 -15.93 5.85 28.61
CA ILE A 23 -16.09 5.45 27.21
C ILE A 23 -17.19 6.35 26.64
N PRO A 24 -16.88 7.25 25.67
CA PRO A 24 -17.91 8.11 25.10
C PRO A 24 -18.99 7.27 24.40
N PRO A 25 -20.26 7.72 24.43
CA PRO A 25 -21.33 7.05 23.70
C PRO A 25 -20.97 7.02 22.20
N GLY A 26 -20.90 5.81 21.64
CA GLY A 26 -20.72 5.62 20.21
C GLY A 26 -22.07 5.50 19.52
N THR A 27 -22.33 6.35 18.53
CA THR A 27 -23.47 6.17 17.61
C THR A 27 -23.06 5.21 16.51
N PHE A 28 -23.72 4.06 16.45
CA PHE A 28 -23.60 3.13 15.33
C PHE A 28 -24.89 3.18 14.54
N GLU A 29 -24.79 3.48 13.25
CA GLU A 29 -25.93 3.34 12.33
C GLU A 29 -26.12 1.85 12.05
N VAL A 30 -27.26 1.31 12.47
CA VAL A 30 -27.67 -0.04 12.10
C VAL A 30 -28.51 0.10 10.84
N PRO A 31 -28.02 -0.32 9.66
CA PRO A 31 -28.78 -0.22 8.43
C PRO A 31 -30.07 -1.04 8.54
N PRO A 32 -31.17 -0.60 7.89
CA PRO A 32 -32.43 -1.32 7.90
C PRO A 32 -32.26 -2.76 7.41
N LEU A 33 -33.08 -3.66 7.96
CA LEU A 33 -33.13 -5.06 7.52
C LEU A 33 -33.50 -5.12 6.03
N GLY A 34 -32.53 -5.45 5.17
CA GLY A 34 -32.73 -5.66 3.73
C GLY A 34 -32.04 -4.67 2.80
N GLU A 35 -31.30 -3.69 3.31
CA GLU A 35 -30.55 -2.76 2.46
C GLU A 35 -29.11 -3.25 2.24
N PHE A 36 -28.79 -3.46 0.97
CA PHE A 36 -27.45 -3.84 0.52
C PHE A 36 -26.61 -2.57 0.35
N ASN A 37 -25.58 -2.42 1.18
CA ASN A 37 -24.78 -1.20 1.30
C ASN A 37 -23.28 -1.51 1.17
N MET A 38 -22.52 -0.53 0.70
CA MET A 38 -21.05 -0.56 0.77
C MET A 38 -20.60 -0.07 2.15
N MET A 39 -19.76 -0.86 2.81
CA MET A 39 -19.39 -0.66 4.21
C MET A 39 -18.10 0.13 4.35
N ASN A 40 -17.03 -0.36 3.73
CA ASN A 40 -15.71 0.28 3.75
C ASN A 40 -14.82 -0.24 2.62
N ILE A 41 -13.68 0.42 2.49
CA ILE A 41 -12.62 0.10 1.55
C ILE A 41 -11.30 -0.04 2.31
N THR A 42 -10.51 -1.05 1.98
CA THR A 42 -9.16 -1.24 2.55
C THR A 42 -8.17 -1.50 1.42
N THR A 43 -6.96 -0.95 1.53
CA THR A 43 -5.89 -1.15 0.55
C THR A 43 -4.76 -2.00 1.12
N GLU A 44 -4.25 -2.91 0.31
CA GLU A 44 -3.04 -3.70 0.56
C GLU A 44 -2.07 -3.40 -0.57
N GLU A 45 -0.82 -3.07 -0.27
CA GLU A 45 0.16 -2.64 -1.29
C GLU A 45 1.29 -3.63 -1.53
N GLU A 46 1.49 -4.59 -0.63
CA GLU A 46 2.60 -5.54 -0.67
C GLU A 46 2.09 -6.96 -0.45
N PRO A 47 2.46 -7.95 -1.30
CA PRO A 47 3.35 -7.83 -2.47
C PRO A 47 2.68 -7.31 -3.76
N GLU A 48 1.37 -7.06 -3.74
CA GLU A 48 0.59 -6.57 -4.89
C GLU A 48 -0.39 -5.49 -4.43
N GLN A 49 -0.67 -4.50 -5.29
CA GLN A 49 -1.68 -3.48 -5.03
C GLN A 49 -3.09 -4.04 -5.17
N VAL A 50 -3.84 -3.98 -4.07
CA VAL A 50 -5.16 -4.58 -3.95
C VAL A 50 -6.05 -3.63 -3.19
N ILE A 51 -7.24 -3.45 -3.71
CA ILE A 51 -8.31 -2.72 -3.04
C ILE A 51 -9.40 -3.73 -2.70
N LEU A 52 -9.75 -3.83 -1.43
CA LEU A 52 -10.84 -4.65 -0.94
C LEU A 52 -12.02 -3.74 -0.63
N VAL A 53 -13.12 -3.95 -1.37
CA VAL A 53 -14.38 -3.25 -1.14
C VAL A 53 -15.30 -4.21 -0.39
N HIS A 54 -15.71 -3.84 0.83
CA HIS A 54 -16.57 -4.68 1.65
C HIS A 54 -18.02 -4.18 1.61
N PHE A 55 -18.94 -5.13 1.55
CA PHE A 55 -20.37 -4.88 1.51
C PHE A 55 -21.08 -5.53 2.70
N SER A 56 -22.31 -5.05 2.98
CA SER A 56 -23.12 -5.54 4.09
C SER A 56 -23.55 -7.01 3.92
N ASP A 57 -23.81 -7.42 2.68
CA ASP A 57 -24.31 -8.75 2.33
C ASP A 57 -23.38 -9.50 1.35
N PRO A 58 -23.42 -10.85 1.32
CA PRO A 58 -22.75 -11.63 0.30
C PRO A 58 -23.20 -11.26 -1.11
N LEU A 59 -22.24 -11.07 -2.00
CA LEU A 59 -22.42 -10.67 -3.39
C LEU A 59 -22.90 -11.84 -4.26
N ASN A 60 -23.55 -11.51 -5.39
CA ASN A 60 -23.85 -12.48 -6.41
C ASN A 60 -22.58 -12.88 -7.18
N SER A 61 -21.98 -14.02 -6.80
CA SER A 61 -20.76 -14.58 -7.43
C SER A 61 -20.85 -14.84 -8.93
N LYS A 62 -22.06 -14.88 -9.52
CA LYS A 62 -22.28 -15.09 -10.96
C LYS A 62 -22.39 -13.80 -11.75
N GLN A 63 -22.48 -12.65 -11.09
CA GLN A 63 -22.65 -11.37 -11.75
C GLN A 63 -21.34 -10.97 -12.44
N ASN A 64 -21.46 -10.49 -13.69
CA ASN A 64 -20.32 -9.90 -14.39
C ASN A 64 -20.05 -8.50 -13.83
N MET A 65 -18.87 -8.31 -13.25
CA MET A 65 -18.47 -7.04 -12.62
C MET A 65 -17.88 -6.02 -13.60
N ASN A 66 -17.71 -6.38 -14.87
CA ASN A 66 -17.22 -5.47 -15.90
C ASN A 66 -18.14 -4.25 -16.04
N GLY A 67 -17.57 -3.06 -15.87
CA GLY A 67 -18.32 -1.80 -15.92
C GLY A 67 -19.15 -1.50 -14.66
N LEU A 68 -19.17 -2.40 -13.67
CA LEU A 68 -19.80 -2.15 -12.37
C LEU A 68 -18.83 -1.61 -11.33
N VAL A 69 -17.54 -1.94 -11.48
CA VAL A 69 -16.44 -1.43 -10.69
C VAL A 69 -15.33 -1.02 -11.65
N TYR A 70 -14.96 0.27 -11.64
CA TYR A 70 -13.92 0.78 -12.53
C TYR A 70 -13.20 2.02 -12.01
N PHE A 71 -11.96 2.25 -12.45
CA PHE A 71 -11.31 3.53 -12.24
C PHE A 71 -11.84 4.59 -13.20
N GLN A 72 -11.99 5.82 -12.73
CA GLN A 72 -12.46 6.94 -13.54
C GLN A 72 -11.60 7.16 -14.80
N ASP A 73 -10.29 6.94 -14.72
CA ASP A 73 -9.35 7.03 -15.84
C ASP A 73 -9.39 5.83 -16.81
N GLN A 74 -10.24 4.83 -16.52
CA GLN A 74 -10.38 3.57 -17.27
C GLN A 74 -9.11 2.71 -17.28
N SER A 75 -8.22 2.89 -16.31
CA SER A 75 -7.08 2.00 -16.11
C SER A 75 -7.55 0.55 -15.90
N PRO A 76 -6.88 -0.44 -16.51
CA PRO A 76 -7.35 -1.82 -16.52
C PRO A 76 -7.25 -2.50 -15.14
N LEU A 77 -8.23 -3.34 -14.82
CA LEU A 77 -8.42 -3.98 -13.52
C LEU A 77 -8.65 -5.49 -13.70
N SER A 78 -8.38 -6.23 -12.64
CA SER A 78 -8.93 -7.56 -12.40
C SER A 78 -9.88 -7.49 -11.21
N LEU A 79 -11.03 -8.15 -11.31
CA LEU A 79 -12.07 -8.15 -10.29
C LEU A 79 -12.33 -9.59 -9.87
N ALA A 80 -12.35 -9.84 -8.56
CA ALA A 80 -12.74 -11.12 -7.99
C ALA A 80 -13.73 -10.91 -6.83
N ILE A 81 -14.74 -11.76 -6.77
CA ILE A 81 -15.74 -11.75 -5.70
C ILE A 81 -15.33 -12.80 -4.67
N ASP A 82 -15.17 -12.38 -3.42
CA ASP A 82 -15.04 -13.28 -2.27
C ASP A 82 -16.13 -12.95 -1.25
N LYS A 83 -17.19 -13.76 -1.23
CA LYS A 83 -18.37 -13.57 -0.37
C LYS A 83 -18.95 -12.15 -0.48
N ASN A 84 -18.74 -11.31 0.54
CA ASN A 84 -19.24 -9.93 0.63
C ASN A 84 -18.16 -8.90 0.28
N THR A 85 -17.05 -9.33 -0.33
CA THR A 85 -15.92 -8.47 -0.68
C THR A 85 -15.64 -8.56 -2.17
N ILE A 86 -15.38 -7.42 -2.80
CA ILE A 86 -14.78 -7.36 -4.14
C ILE A 86 -13.30 -7.06 -3.97
N ARG A 87 -12.46 -7.97 -4.46
CA ARG A 87 -11.04 -7.75 -4.64
C ARG A 87 -10.83 -7.07 -5.99
N VAL A 88 -10.34 -5.85 -5.96
CA VAL A 88 -9.99 -5.06 -7.15
C VAL A 88 -8.47 -4.97 -7.22
N THR A 89 -7.90 -5.50 -8.29
CA THR A 89 -6.45 -5.53 -8.51
C THR A 89 -6.14 -4.74 -9.79
N PRO A 90 -5.46 -3.58 -9.71
CA PRO A 90 -4.98 -2.85 -10.88
C PRO A 90 -4.03 -3.73 -11.71
N LYS A 91 -4.15 -3.71 -13.04
CA LYS A 91 -3.21 -4.45 -13.92
C LYS A 91 -1.88 -3.72 -14.14
N THR A 92 -1.81 -2.45 -13.73
CA THR A 92 -0.62 -1.62 -13.78
C THR A 92 -0.37 -1.03 -12.40
N HIS A 93 0.91 -0.87 -12.04
CA HIS A 93 1.29 -0.28 -10.76
C HIS A 93 0.84 1.19 -10.71
N GLN A 94 0.08 1.53 -9.66
CA GLN A 94 -0.47 2.85 -9.42
C GLN A 94 0.44 3.64 -8.48
N ILE A 95 0.79 4.86 -8.87
CA ILE A 95 1.68 5.76 -8.11
C ILE A 95 1.00 7.06 -7.69
N LYS A 96 -0.27 7.23 -8.07
CA LYS A 96 -1.09 8.42 -7.84
C LYS A 96 -2.44 7.99 -7.29
N ASP A 97 -3.12 8.92 -6.65
CA ASP A 97 -4.50 8.76 -6.25
C ASP A 97 -5.37 8.40 -7.47
N GLN A 98 -6.25 7.43 -7.27
CA GLN A 98 -7.21 6.98 -8.28
C GLN A 98 -8.63 7.11 -7.74
N VAL A 99 -9.57 7.47 -8.61
CA VAL A 99 -11.00 7.49 -8.25
C VAL A 99 -11.61 6.15 -8.67
N LEU A 100 -11.98 5.33 -7.68
CA LEU A 100 -12.71 4.09 -7.89
C LEU A 100 -14.20 4.36 -7.89
N ILE A 101 -14.87 3.98 -8.97
CA ILE A 101 -16.30 4.12 -9.18
C ILE A 101 -16.95 2.73 -9.00
N ILE A 102 -17.94 2.68 -8.12
CA ILE A 102 -18.75 1.49 -7.81
C ILE A 102 -20.18 1.84 -8.16
N THR A 103 -20.77 1.12 -9.10
CA THR A 103 -22.10 1.45 -9.60
C THR A 103 -23.22 0.84 -8.74
N SER A 104 -24.38 1.47 -8.77
CA SER A 104 -25.63 1.00 -8.13
C SER A 104 -26.10 -0.37 -8.62
N GLY A 105 -25.56 -0.85 -9.75
CA GLY A 105 -25.95 -2.10 -10.40
C GLY A 105 -25.39 -3.36 -9.76
N ILE A 106 -24.49 -3.27 -8.78
CA ILE A 106 -23.98 -4.44 -8.03
C ILE A 106 -25.13 -5.08 -7.25
N GLU A 107 -25.22 -6.41 -7.30
CA GLU A 107 -26.28 -7.20 -6.68
C GLU A 107 -25.73 -8.13 -5.59
N ASN A 108 -26.44 -8.21 -4.47
CA ASN A 108 -26.21 -9.25 -3.47
C ASN A 108 -26.77 -10.61 -3.94
N ARG A 109 -26.48 -11.69 -3.21
CA ARG A 109 -26.95 -13.05 -3.52
C ARG A 109 -28.48 -13.17 -3.53
N SER A 110 -29.19 -12.27 -2.86
CA SER A 110 -30.65 -12.22 -2.79
C SER A 110 -31.27 -11.41 -3.94
N GLY A 111 -30.46 -10.78 -4.80
CA GLY A 111 -30.91 -9.96 -5.93
C GLY A 111 -31.17 -8.49 -5.59
N ASN A 112 -30.85 -8.03 -4.38
CA ASN A 112 -30.96 -6.62 -4.02
C ASN A 112 -29.77 -5.85 -4.62
N LYS A 113 -30.07 -4.68 -5.20
CA LYS A 113 -29.07 -3.77 -5.78
C LYS A 113 -28.53 -2.78 -4.77
N LEU A 114 -27.32 -2.28 -5.01
CA LEU A 114 -26.67 -1.27 -4.15
C LEU A 114 -27.47 0.04 -4.14
N GLY A 115 -28.19 0.35 -5.22
CA GLY A 115 -29.15 1.46 -5.29
C GLY A 115 -28.50 2.80 -5.65
N GLU A 116 -27.29 3.08 -5.16
CA GLU A 116 -26.55 4.31 -5.45
C GLU A 116 -25.14 4.03 -5.95
N ASN A 117 -24.59 4.95 -6.74
CA ASN A 117 -23.19 4.90 -7.12
C ASN A 117 -22.35 5.42 -5.96
N SER A 118 -21.21 4.78 -5.70
CA SER A 118 -20.21 5.25 -4.75
C SER A 118 -18.93 5.60 -5.49
N GLU A 119 -18.36 6.75 -5.16
CA GLU A 119 -17.06 7.19 -5.65
C GLU A 119 -16.10 7.30 -4.48
N MET A 120 -14.95 6.65 -4.58
CA MET A 120 -13.94 6.62 -3.53
C MET A 120 -12.58 7.00 -4.09
N ILE A 121 -11.90 7.93 -3.42
CA ILE A 121 -10.50 8.25 -3.71
C ILE A 121 -9.65 7.18 -3.03
N VAL A 122 -8.94 6.40 -3.84
CA VAL A 122 -7.97 5.42 -3.40
C VAL A 122 -6.60 6.06 -3.45
N HIS A 123 -6.02 6.25 -2.27
CA HIS A 123 -4.64 6.73 -2.14
C HIS A 123 -3.69 5.55 -2.28
N PHE A 124 -2.84 5.60 -3.31
CA PHE A 124 -1.73 4.67 -3.46
C PHE A 124 -0.47 5.34 -2.92
N GLN A 125 0.11 4.78 -1.87
CA GLN A 125 1.39 5.25 -1.37
C GLN A 125 2.49 4.71 -2.28
N ALA A 126 3.13 5.61 -3.02
CA ALA A 126 4.38 5.25 -3.65
C ALA A 126 5.40 4.97 -2.53
N ALA A 127 5.95 3.76 -2.49
CA ALA A 127 7.05 3.46 -1.59
C ALA A 127 8.17 4.50 -1.80
N PRO A 128 8.81 5.00 -0.73
CA PRO A 128 9.85 6.01 -0.88
C PRO A 128 10.98 5.50 -1.78
N PRO A 129 11.65 6.39 -2.54
CA PRO A 129 12.83 6.03 -3.30
C PRO A 129 13.87 5.36 -2.39
N GLU A 130 14.34 4.17 -2.77
CA GLU A 130 15.32 3.40 -2.00
C GLU A 130 16.35 2.76 -2.93
N VAL A 131 17.61 2.76 -2.50
CA VAL A 131 18.71 2.02 -3.13
C VAL A 131 19.39 1.19 -2.05
N ARG A 132 19.57 -0.11 -2.29
CA ARG A 132 20.16 -1.01 -1.31
C ARG A 132 21.04 -2.06 -1.97
N TYR A 133 22.18 -2.38 -1.35
CA TYR A 133 22.98 -3.54 -1.77
C TYR A 133 22.24 -4.85 -1.49
N THR A 134 22.30 -5.81 -2.41
CA THR A 134 21.69 -7.14 -2.23
C THR A 134 22.58 -8.09 -1.40
N GLY A 135 23.89 -7.83 -1.39
CA GLY A 135 24.88 -8.61 -0.66
C GLY A 135 25.10 -8.14 0.78
N LYS A 136 25.69 -9.02 1.60
CA LYS A 136 26.13 -8.71 2.97
C LYS A 136 27.65 -8.68 3.04
N GLY A 137 28.19 -7.69 3.74
CA GLY A 137 29.63 -7.53 3.95
C GLY A 137 30.26 -6.44 3.08
N ASN A 138 31.56 -6.26 3.25
CA ASN A 138 32.35 -5.16 2.71
C ASN A 138 33.64 -5.64 2.03
N ILE A 139 33.74 -6.95 1.75
CA ILE A 139 34.89 -7.57 1.07
C ILE A 139 34.36 -8.31 -0.15
N LEU A 140 34.87 -7.95 -1.32
CA LEU A 140 34.58 -8.61 -2.59
C LEU A 140 35.73 -9.57 -2.93
N PRO A 141 35.51 -10.90 -2.94
CA PRO A 141 36.55 -11.86 -3.30
C PRO A 141 36.80 -11.88 -4.81
N GLY A 142 38.04 -12.17 -5.23
CA GLY A 142 38.44 -12.32 -6.63
C GLY A 142 39.40 -11.23 -7.12
N GLU A 143 40.12 -11.51 -8.20
CA GLU A 143 41.24 -10.68 -8.65
C GLU A 143 40.90 -9.72 -9.80
N ASN A 144 39.93 -10.06 -10.67
CA ASN A 144 39.82 -9.38 -11.97
C ASN A 144 38.45 -8.74 -12.28
N GLN A 145 37.35 -9.13 -11.63
CA GLN A 145 36.01 -8.56 -11.89
C GLN A 145 35.16 -8.56 -10.61
N TRP A 146 35.00 -7.39 -10.01
CA TRP A 146 34.10 -7.19 -8.87
C TRP A 146 32.74 -6.71 -9.37
N ILE A 147 31.68 -7.43 -9.00
CA ILE A 147 30.30 -7.05 -9.29
C ILE A 147 29.66 -6.64 -7.97
N VAL A 148 29.08 -5.45 -7.94
CA VAL A 148 28.35 -4.92 -6.77
C VAL A 148 26.87 -4.83 -7.11
N PRO A 149 26.07 -5.85 -6.78
CA PRO A 149 24.64 -5.86 -7.08
C PRO A 149 23.86 -5.00 -6.08
N PHE A 150 23.00 -4.13 -6.60
CA PHE A 150 22.07 -3.32 -5.82
C PHE A 150 20.66 -3.43 -6.39
N GLU A 151 19.69 -3.29 -5.50
CA GLU A 151 18.27 -3.17 -5.80
C GLU A 151 17.87 -1.71 -5.65
N VAL A 152 16.89 -1.33 -6.46
CA VAL A 152 16.30 0.00 -6.40
C VAL A 152 14.79 -0.11 -6.34
N ARG A 153 14.17 0.83 -5.63
CA ARG A 153 12.73 0.98 -5.53
C ARG A 153 12.38 2.43 -5.79
N ASN A 154 11.49 2.69 -6.75
CA ASN A 154 10.96 4.03 -7.03
C ASN A 154 12.03 5.12 -7.26
N VAL A 155 13.09 4.80 -8.00
CA VAL A 155 14.13 5.76 -8.44
C VAL A 155 14.13 5.89 -9.97
N THR A 156 14.49 7.08 -10.45
CA THR A 156 14.59 7.39 -11.89
C THR A 156 16.02 7.35 -12.42
N GLU A 157 16.99 7.53 -11.52
CA GLU A 157 18.41 7.47 -11.83
C GLU A 157 19.18 7.22 -10.52
N VAL A 158 20.19 6.36 -10.56
CA VAL A 158 21.16 6.18 -9.49
C VAL A 158 22.53 6.67 -9.94
N LYS A 159 23.02 7.73 -9.30
CA LYS A 159 24.39 8.22 -9.48
C LYS A 159 25.35 7.44 -8.59
N ILE A 160 26.31 6.76 -9.20
CA ILE A 160 27.34 5.98 -8.50
C ILE A 160 28.68 6.70 -8.62
N THR A 161 29.34 6.90 -7.48
CA THR A 161 30.71 7.43 -7.39
C THR A 161 31.61 6.42 -6.68
N ILE A 162 32.73 6.08 -7.31
CA ILE A 162 33.73 5.18 -6.72
C ILE A 162 34.91 6.01 -6.22
N LEU A 163 35.12 5.96 -4.91
CA LEU A 163 36.26 6.57 -4.24
C LEU A 163 37.31 5.51 -3.94
N LYS A 164 38.55 5.76 -4.35
CA LYS A 164 39.71 4.93 -4.05
C LYS A 164 40.51 5.55 -2.91
N ILE A 165 40.71 4.77 -1.85
CA ILE A 165 41.70 5.03 -0.81
C ILE A 165 42.98 4.27 -1.21
N TYR A 166 44.12 4.93 -1.09
CA TYR A 166 45.41 4.37 -1.49
C TYR A 166 46.17 3.83 -0.27
N THR A 167 47.14 2.96 -0.51
CA THR A 167 47.94 2.33 0.56
C THR A 167 48.67 3.36 1.44
N ASN A 168 49.04 4.52 0.88
CA ASN A 168 49.74 5.58 1.62
C ASN A 168 48.83 6.40 2.55
N ASN A 169 47.51 6.36 2.39
CA ASN A 169 46.57 7.12 3.22
C ASN A 169 45.50 6.26 3.92
N ILE A 170 45.52 4.93 3.75
CA ILE A 170 44.61 3.99 4.42
C ILE A 170 44.65 4.09 5.95
N LEU A 171 45.82 4.35 6.55
CA LEU A 171 45.93 4.50 8.01
C LEU A 171 45.16 5.71 8.53
N GLN A 172 45.04 6.79 7.74
CA GLN A 172 44.27 7.98 8.11
C GLN A 172 42.76 7.71 8.07
N PHE A 173 42.30 6.88 7.12
CA PHE A 173 40.91 6.41 7.09
C PHE A 173 40.58 5.60 8.34
N LEU A 174 41.45 4.65 8.70
CA LEU A 174 41.25 3.74 9.84
C LEU A 174 41.33 4.41 11.22
N GLN A 175 41.77 5.68 11.29
CA GLN A 175 41.74 6.43 12.55
C GLN A 175 40.33 6.80 13.01
N VAL A 176 39.39 6.96 12.06
CA VAL A 176 38.02 7.41 12.33
C VAL A 176 36.95 6.49 11.73
N ASN A 177 37.35 5.48 10.94
CA ASN A 177 36.46 4.50 10.32
C ASN A 177 36.92 3.06 10.58
N ASN A 178 35.96 2.14 10.61
CA ASN A 178 36.22 0.72 10.34
C ASN A 178 36.16 0.47 8.82
N LEU A 179 36.39 -0.77 8.38
CA LEU A 179 36.36 -1.15 6.95
C LEU A 179 35.00 -0.92 6.25
N ASN A 180 33.93 -0.63 6.99
CA ASN A 180 32.60 -0.32 6.48
C ASN A 180 32.16 1.14 6.79
N GLY A 181 33.07 1.98 7.27
CA GLY A 181 32.77 3.38 7.58
C GLY A 181 32.95 4.32 6.38
N ASP A 182 32.23 5.43 6.41
CA ASP A 182 32.17 6.45 5.35
C ASP A 182 32.47 7.88 5.85
N TYR A 183 32.99 8.03 7.07
CA TYR A 183 33.33 9.33 7.65
C TYR A 183 34.55 9.96 6.98
N GLU A 184 34.46 11.24 6.63
CA GLU A 184 35.56 12.04 6.09
C GLU A 184 36.15 11.50 4.76
N MET A 185 35.33 10.81 3.94
CA MET A 185 35.78 10.27 2.64
C MET A 185 36.38 11.35 1.72
N ASN A 186 35.93 12.60 1.81
CA ASN A 186 36.50 13.70 1.03
C ASN A 186 37.98 13.98 1.33
N ARG A 187 38.49 13.61 2.52
CA ARG A 187 39.90 13.80 2.90
C ARG A 187 40.80 12.68 2.39
N VAL A 188 40.30 11.45 2.36
CA VAL A 188 41.11 10.24 2.16
C VAL A 188 40.77 9.47 0.87
N GLY A 189 39.59 9.69 0.31
CA GLY A 189 39.13 9.06 -0.92
C GLY A 189 39.40 9.95 -2.13
N LYS A 190 39.91 9.35 -3.21
CA LYS A 190 40.00 9.98 -4.52
C LYS A 190 38.94 9.41 -5.43
N GLU A 191 38.14 10.27 -6.04
CA GLU A 191 37.21 9.85 -7.09
C GLU A 191 37.97 9.25 -8.28
N ILE A 192 37.62 8.01 -8.64
CA ILE A 192 38.18 7.32 -9.81
C ILE A 192 37.13 7.03 -10.88
N TYR A 193 35.84 7.12 -10.53
CA TYR A 193 34.73 6.89 -11.44
C TYR A 193 33.47 7.58 -10.92
N THR A 194 32.69 8.16 -11.83
CA THR A 194 31.32 8.58 -11.60
C THR A 194 30.49 8.21 -12.83
N GLY A 195 29.31 7.63 -12.60
CA GLY A 195 28.40 7.22 -13.65
C GLY A 195 26.95 7.26 -13.20
N ASN A 196 26.05 7.37 -14.17
CA ASN A 196 24.62 7.31 -13.96
C ASN A 196 24.10 5.95 -14.42
N TYR A 197 23.31 5.33 -13.57
CA TYR A 197 22.67 4.05 -13.78
C TYR A 197 21.16 4.23 -13.57
N VAL A 198 20.39 3.18 -13.87
CA VAL A 198 18.91 3.13 -13.93
C VAL A 198 18.20 4.10 -13.00
#